data_AF-A0A428DDE4-F1
#
_entry.id   AF-A0A428DDE4-F1
#
_cell.length_a   1.000
_cell.length_b   1.000
_cell.length_c   1.000
_cell.angle_alpha   90.00
_cell.angle_beta   90.00
_cell.angle_gamma   90.00
#
_symmetry.space_group_name_H-M   'P 1'
#
loop_
_entity.id
_entity.type
_entity.pdbx_description
1 polymer ?
#
loop_
_entity_poly.entity_id
_entity_poly.type
_entity_poly.pdbx_seq_one_letter_code
_entity_poly.pdbx_strand_id
1 'polypeptide(L)'
;MKKTLKFSDIYIAYLPLVVFLLNLLYGLFNIEGVDDSDSRYSLLFGVFGLVPTVLGYGISFLANLIVGITYVIKAKNRTKCLIAFLLIGNIFLAIFLMFVLRFKMIVSFDFIKDIDLWSFIFSLFLFPYLDWIYQKVEYNQKVSRIVVIIVLAGTLSPFLGSEIQTYLRNNAKVQQLQEFYHSRDLNYELTLKSSYYDSNISDVGVFDVFDKGVTIKVGAKYTRQKLKYVTFIDQDYGLKEFIKNAVSSDEAQIVLKDFKSVVEDAIKKKGYDLSVFDAEDQPLASPGFQISRSFRITSFIKEKAAQNQNSSSIEKQAFGGYAAISLKDYMKEGALRLRLRLSESDKLKLEDIDFSGLSDGHYMINNDYFIVNNRMYTIVEDEGDFENFLLRESSKQFYSEDFYKIEKLD
;
A
#
# COMPACT_ATOMS: atom_id res chain seq x y z
N MET A 1 18.37 -54.63 29.44
CA MET A 1 17.86 -53.55 28.55
C MET A 1 17.37 -52.29 29.32
N LYS A 2 18.02 -51.85 30.41
CA LYS A 2 17.52 -50.75 31.29
C LYS A 2 18.42 -49.49 31.34
N LYS A 3 19.50 -49.43 30.54
CA LYS A 3 20.52 -48.35 30.60
C LYS A 3 20.54 -47.40 29.40
N THR A 4 19.87 -47.71 28.29
CA THR A 4 19.95 -46.92 27.05
C THR A 4 18.91 -45.79 26.95
N LEU A 5 17.81 -45.83 27.71
CA LEU A 5 16.77 -44.78 27.69
C LEU A 5 17.12 -43.49 28.45
N LYS A 6 18.18 -43.47 29.27
CA LYS A 6 18.55 -42.24 30.01
C LYS A 6 19.24 -41.18 29.15
N PHE A 7 19.85 -41.59 28.03
CA PHE A 7 20.51 -40.66 27.12
C PHE A 7 19.51 -39.99 26.18
N SER A 8 18.45 -40.68 25.73
CA SER A 8 17.45 -40.10 24.82
C SER A 8 16.62 -38.98 25.45
N ASP A 9 16.28 -39.10 26.74
CA ASP A 9 15.33 -38.19 27.38
C ASP A 9 15.87 -36.75 27.52
N ILE A 10 17.18 -36.59 27.67
CA ILE A 10 17.84 -35.27 27.86
C ILE A 10 17.90 -34.48 26.54
N TYR A 11 18.03 -35.15 25.39
CA TYR A 11 18.17 -34.46 24.09
C TYR A 11 16.83 -34.09 23.45
N ILE A 12 15.71 -34.68 23.89
CA ILE A 12 14.37 -34.36 23.36
C ILE A 12 14.05 -32.88 23.53
N ALA A 13 14.43 -32.28 24.65
CA ALA A 13 14.20 -30.86 24.91
C ALA A 13 14.96 -29.92 23.95
N TYR A 14 16.03 -30.39 23.34
CA TYR A 14 16.84 -29.60 22.39
C TYR A 14 16.39 -29.77 20.94
N LEU A 15 15.54 -30.76 20.64
CA LEU A 15 15.13 -31.09 19.27
C LEU A 15 14.56 -29.88 18.50
N PRO A 16 13.68 -29.04 19.08
CA PRO A 16 13.19 -27.84 18.39
C PRO A 16 14.31 -26.85 18.02
N LEU A 17 15.31 -26.68 18.89
CA LEU A 17 16.44 -25.80 18.66
C LEU A 17 17.39 -26.37 17.58
N VAL A 18 17.57 -27.70 17.55
CA VAL A 18 18.37 -28.36 16.51
C VAL A 18 17.71 -28.19 15.14
N VAL A 19 16.39 -28.36 15.03
CA VAL A 19 15.65 -28.11 13.79
C VAL A 19 15.85 -26.67 13.32
N PHE A 20 15.74 -25.70 14.23
CA PHE A 20 16.01 -24.29 13.93
C PHE A 20 17.44 -24.06 13.42
N LEU A 21 18.45 -24.61 14.09
CA LEU A 21 19.86 -24.44 13.71
C LEU A 21 20.17 -25.07 12.35
N LEU A 22 19.58 -26.22 12.02
CA LEU A 22 19.74 -26.85 10.71
C LEU A 22 19.14 -25.99 9.59
N ASN A 23 17.98 -25.38 9.83
CA ASN A 23 17.35 -24.46 8.88
C ASN A 23 18.12 -23.15 8.76
N LEU A 24 18.64 -22.65 9.87
CA LEU A 24 19.53 -21.49 9.88
C LEU A 24 20.78 -21.75 9.03
N LEU A 25 21.40 -22.92 9.19
CA LEU A 25 22.56 -23.33 8.39
C LEU A 25 22.18 -23.48 6.91
N TYR A 26 21.06 -24.12 6.60
CA TYR A 26 20.56 -24.23 5.23
C TYR A 26 20.38 -22.86 4.57
N GLY A 27 19.78 -21.89 5.28
CA GLY A 27 19.65 -20.52 4.82
C GLY A 27 20.98 -19.77 4.70
N LEU A 28 21.92 -19.99 5.62
CA LEU A 28 23.28 -19.40 5.59
C LEU A 28 24.13 -19.91 4.42
N PHE A 29 24.02 -21.20 4.09
CA PHE A 29 24.79 -21.81 3.00
C PHE A 29 24.27 -21.46 1.60
N ASN A 30 23.23 -20.62 1.49
CA ASN A 30 22.83 -19.97 0.24
C ASN A 30 22.59 -20.97 -0.91
N ILE A 31 21.93 -22.10 -0.62
CA ILE A 31 21.64 -23.15 -1.62
C ILE A 31 20.61 -22.69 -2.67
N GLU A 32 19.98 -21.53 -2.50
CA GLU A 32 19.11 -20.93 -3.51
C GLU A 32 19.55 -19.49 -3.85
N GLY A 33 19.75 -19.26 -5.15
CA GLY A 33 20.33 -18.04 -5.73
C GLY A 33 19.56 -16.77 -5.38
N VAL A 34 20.30 -15.77 -4.94
CA VAL A 34 19.83 -14.50 -4.37
C VAL A 34 19.18 -13.54 -5.40
N ASP A 35 18.99 -13.90 -6.66
CA ASP A 35 18.76 -12.89 -7.71
C ASP A 35 17.43 -12.97 -8.49
N ASP A 36 16.47 -13.81 -8.12
CA ASP A 36 15.17 -13.76 -8.80
C ASP A 36 13.99 -13.96 -7.85
N SER A 37 13.08 -13.00 -7.84
CA SER A 37 11.94 -12.93 -6.91
C SER A 37 10.95 -14.08 -7.06
N ASP A 38 11.00 -14.82 -8.18
CA ASP A 38 10.15 -15.99 -8.46
C ASP A 38 10.73 -17.32 -7.96
N SER A 39 12.01 -17.37 -7.55
CA SER A 39 12.66 -18.62 -7.12
C SER A 39 12.44 -18.99 -5.65
N ARG A 40 11.94 -18.05 -4.82
CA ARG A 40 11.76 -18.22 -3.35
C ARG A 40 10.75 -19.30 -2.93
N TYR A 41 10.03 -19.88 -3.90
CA TYR A 41 9.11 -21.00 -3.71
C TYR A 41 9.32 -22.08 -4.77
N SER A 42 10.59 -22.37 -5.10
CA SER A 42 10.92 -23.48 -5.99
C SER A 42 10.38 -24.82 -5.42
N LEU A 43 10.02 -25.76 -6.29
CA LEU A 43 9.56 -27.09 -5.86
C LEU A 43 10.64 -27.82 -5.02
N LEU A 44 11.92 -27.53 -5.29
CA LEU A 44 13.05 -28.02 -4.49
C LEU A 44 13.04 -27.45 -3.07
N PHE A 45 12.77 -26.15 -2.92
CA PHE A 45 12.58 -25.52 -1.62
C PHE A 45 11.43 -26.18 -0.84
N GLY A 46 10.30 -26.41 -1.51
CA GLY A 46 9.14 -27.08 -0.90
C GLY A 46 9.46 -28.48 -0.37
N VAL A 47 10.15 -29.30 -1.18
CA VAL A 47 10.42 -30.71 -0.86
C VAL A 47 11.59 -30.90 0.11
N PHE A 48 12.66 -30.10 -0.01
CA PHE A 48 13.89 -30.28 0.78
C PHE A 48 14.05 -29.27 1.92
N GLY A 49 13.38 -28.13 1.87
CA GLY A 49 13.40 -27.10 2.92
C GLY A 49 12.14 -27.12 3.78
N LEU A 50 10.99 -26.81 3.19
CA LEU A 50 9.74 -26.57 3.93
C LEU A 50 9.18 -27.84 4.57
N VAL A 51 8.98 -28.92 3.80
CA VAL A 51 8.38 -30.16 4.32
C VAL A 51 9.22 -30.79 5.43
N PRO A 52 10.55 -30.97 5.30
CA PRO A 52 11.38 -31.52 6.36
C PRO A 52 11.39 -30.64 7.61
N THR A 53 11.31 -29.33 7.46
CA THR A 53 11.23 -28.37 8.58
C THR A 53 9.92 -28.51 9.35
N VAL A 54 8.78 -28.49 8.65
CA VAL A 54 7.46 -28.65 9.27
C VAL A 54 7.39 -29.97 10.02
N LEU A 55 7.83 -31.06 9.39
CA LEU A 55 7.87 -32.38 10.00
C LEU A 55 8.83 -32.43 11.19
N GLY A 56 10.01 -31.81 11.06
CA GLY A 56 11.00 -31.70 12.12
C GLY A 56 10.44 -31.01 13.36
N TYR A 57 9.82 -29.84 13.19
CA TYR A 57 9.14 -29.15 14.29
C TYR A 57 7.96 -29.96 14.84
N GLY A 58 7.13 -30.55 13.98
CA GLY A 58 5.99 -31.39 14.40
C GLY A 58 6.42 -32.57 15.28
N ILE A 59 7.45 -33.30 14.86
CA ILE A 59 8.02 -34.42 15.64
C ILE A 59 8.64 -33.89 16.94
N SER A 60 9.37 -32.76 16.88
CA SER A 60 10.01 -32.16 18.05
C SER A 60 9.01 -31.78 19.13
N PHE A 61 7.90 -31.16 18.74
CA PHE A 61 6.86 -30.72 19.65
C PHE A 61 6.06 -31.90 20.20
N LEU A 62 5.77 -32.91 19.38
CA LEU A 62 5.12 -34.13 19.86
C LEU A 62 5.97 -34.87 20.90
N ALA A 63 7.28 -34.99 20.65
CA ALA A 63 8.20 -35.61 21.60
C ALA A 63 8.26 -34.83 22.92
N ASN A 64 8.34 -33.50 22.86
CA ASN A 64 8.32 -32.64 24.05
C ASN A 64 6.97 -32.68 24.79
N LEU A 65 5.86 -32.87 24.08
CA LEU A 65 4.54 -33.01 24.68
C LEU A 65 4.46 -34.29 25.52
N ILE A 66 4.96 -35.40 24.98
CA ILE A 66 5.04 -36.68 25.70
C ILE A 66 5.91 -36.55 26.95
N VAL A 67 7.05 -35.86 26.86
CA VAL A 67 7.93 -35.57 28.01
C VAL A 67 7.19 -34.72 29.05
N GLY A 68 6.53 -33.63 28.63
CA GLY A 68 5.74 -32.77 29.51
C GLY A 68 4.63 -33.51 30.25
N ILE A 69 3.84 -34.33 29.56
CA ILE A 69 2.80 -35.16 30.18
C ILE A 69 3.42 -36.14 31.18
N THR A 70 4.51 -36.80 30.80
CA THR A 70 5.24 -37.72 31.69
C THR A 70 5.75 -37.00 32.95
N TYR A 71 6.19 -35.75 32.82
CA TYR A 71 6.60 -34.91 33.94
C TYR A 71 5.44 -34.55 34.85
N VAL A 72 4.28 -34.17 34.31
CA VAL A 72 3.07 -33.94 35.11
C VAL A 72 2.71 -35.18 35.93
N ILE A 73 2.72 -36.37 35.32
CA ILE A 73 2.39 -37.64 35.99
C ILE A 73 3.41 -37.99 37.10
N LYS A 74 4.70 -37.72 36.88
CA LYS A 74 5.78 -38.03 37.83
C LYS A 74 6.02 -36.95 38.89
N ALA A 75 5.36 -35.80 38.79
CA ALA A 75 5.61 -34.66 39.67
C ALA A 75 5.20 -34.97 41.11
N LYS A 76 6.17 -34.96 42.03
CA LYS A 76 5.94 -35.20 43.47
C LYS A 76 5.57 -33.93 44.24
N ASN A 77 5.70 -32.74 43.63
CA ASN A 77 5.38 -31.47 44.26
C ASN A 77 4.75 -30.49 43.25
N ARG A 78 4.08 -29.47 43.80
CA ARG A 78 3.36 -28.43 43.03
C ARG A 78 4.28 -27.67 42.07
N THR A 79 5.53 -27.43 42.45
CA THR A 79 6.51 -26.69 41.63
C THR A 79 6.92 -27.46 40.38
N LYS A 80 7.24 -28.77 40.51
CA LYS A 80 7.55 -29.63 39.35
C LYS A 80 6.35 -29.76 38.43
N CYS A 81 5.15 -29.88 39.00
CA CYS A 81 3.91 -29.89 38.22
C CYS A 81 3.74 -28.59 37.41
N LEU A 82 3.99 -27.42 38.02
CA LEU A 82 3.92 -26.13 37.34
C LEU A 82 4.97 -25.99 36.21
N ILE A 83 6.20 -26.43 36.43
CA ILE A 83 7.25 -26.43 35.39
C ILE A 83 6.86 -27.34 34.22
N ALA A 84 6.28 -28.51 34.50
CA ALA A 84 5.79 -29.41 33.47
C ALA A 84 4.64 -28.78 32.65
N PHE A 85 3.72 -28.07 33.30
CA PHE A 85 2.69 -27.30 32.61
C PHE A 85 3.26 -26.14 31.78
N LEU A 86 4.30 -25.45 32.25
CA LEU A 86 4.98 -24.42 31.46
C LEU A 86 5.65 -25.01 30.20
N LEU A 87 6.21 -26.22 30.30
CA LEU A 87 6.80 -26.91 29.15
C LEU A 87 5.72 -27.23 28.11
N ILE A 88 4.58 -27.77 28.56
CA ILE A 88 3.41 -28.02 27.70
C ILE A 88 2.88 -26.71 27.11
N GLY A 89 2.74 -25.65 27.92
CA GLY A 89 2.29 -24.34 27.47
C GLY A 89 3.20 -23.72 26.41
N ASN A 90 4.52 -23.90 26.54
CA ASN A 90 5.48 -23.43 25.55
C ASN A 90 5.34 -24.14 24.19
N ILE A 91 4.89 -25.40 24.15
CA ILE A 91 4.58 -26.09 22.89
C ILE A 91 3.45 -25.39 22.16
N PHE A 92 2.35 -25.11 22.88
CA PHE A 92 1.22 -24.40 22.29
C PHE A 92 1.59 -22.97 21.88
N LEU A 93 2.41 -22.29 22.67
CA LEU A 93 2.93 -20.96 22.33
C LEU A 93 3.80 -21.00 21.06
N ALA A 94 4.73 -21.96 20.95
CA ALA A 94 5.59 -22.11 19.78
C ALA A 94 4.76 -22.40 18.51
N ILE A 95 3.75 -23.28 18.60
CA ILE A 95 2.82 -23.58 17.50
C ILE A 95 2.03 -22.32 17.11
N PHE A 96 1.49 -21.60 18.10
CA PHE A 96 0.77 -20.35 17.87
C PHE A 96 1.65 -19.30 17.18
N LEU A 97 2.90 -19.14 17.64
CA LEU A 97 3.87 -18.23 17.04
C LEU A 97 4.21 -18.62 15.59
N MET A 98 4.38 -19.91 15.28
CA MET A 98 4.59 -20.34 13.89
C MET A 98 3.42 -19.95 12.98
N PHE A 99 2.19 -20.06 13.49
CA PHE A 99 0.98 -19.69 12.75
C PHE A 99 0.86 -18.17 12.56
N VAL A 100 1.04 -17.39 13.62
CA VAL A 100 0.97 -15.91 13.58
C VAL A 100 2.05 -15.32 12.68
N LEU A 101 3.26 -15.88 12.73
CA LEU A 101 4.39 -15.47 11.89
C LEU A 101 4.30 -16.03 10.44
N ARG A 102 3.16 -16.63 10.07
CA ARG A 102 2.84 -17.15 8.73
C ARG A 102 3.94 -18.02 8.12
N PHE A 103 4.62 -18.82 8.95
CA PHE A 103 5.75 -19.65 8.51
C PHE A 103 6.91 -18.92 7.82
N LYS A 104 7.03 -17.58 7.92
CA LYS A 104 8.23 -16.84 7.45
C LYS A 104 9.53 -17.48 7.98
N MET A 105 9.44 -18.05 9.19
CA MET A 105 10.50 -18.77 9.91
C MET A 105 10.94 -20.11 9.33
N ILE A 106 10.18 -20.70 8.41
CA ILE A 106 10.51 -22.01 7.84
C ILE A 106 11.59 -21.89 6.77
N VAL A 107 11.79 -20.71 6.20
CA VAL A 107 12.37 -20.57 4.86
C VAL A 107 13.51 -19.58 4.76
N SER A 108 13.54 -18.51 5.56
CA SER A 108 14.40 -17.39 5.21
C SER A 108 15.30 -16.86 6.32
N PHE A 109 16.40 -16.25 5.87
CA PHE A 109 17.31 -15.40 6.62
C PHE A 109 16.64 -14.11 7.15
N ASP A 110 15.32 -13.95 6.95
CA ASP A 110 14.59 -12.76 7.36
C ASP A 110 14.46 -12.62 8.89
N PHE A 111 14.76 -13.67 9.68
CA PHE A 111 14.76 -13.56 11.15
C PHE A 111 15.78 -12.52 11.70
N ILE A 112 16.85 -12.22 10.95
CA ILE A 112 17.80 -11.15 11.31
C ILE A 112 17.18 -9.76 11.09
N LYS A 113 16.25 -9.64 10.15
CA LYS A 113 15.65 -8.37 9.72
C LYS A 113 14.28 -8.10 10.33
N ASP A 114 13.56 -9.16 10.71
CA ASP A 114 12.18 -9.11 11.17
C ASP A 114 12.14 -9.45 12.67
N ILE A 115 11.95 -8.42 13.50
CA ILE A 115 12.06 -8.54 14.96
C ILE A 115 11.01 -9.51 15.51
N ASP A 116 9.84 -9.62 14.88
CA ASP A 116 8.74 -10.52 15.29
C ASP A 116 9.17 -11.99 15.37
N LEU A 117 10.18 -12.37 14.58
CA LEU A 117 10.71 -13.73 14.51
C LEU A 117 11.53 -14.10 15.76
N TRP A 118 12.02 -13.11 16.51
CA TRP A 118 12.77 -13.33 17.74
C TRP A 118 11.89 -13.93 18.85
N SER A 119 10.59 -13.64 18.85
CA SER A 119 9.63 -14.22 19.81
C SER A 119 9.64 -15.75 19.75
N PHE A 120 9.72 -16.30 18.54
CA PHE A 120 9.77 -17.74 18.32
C PHE A 120 11.12 -18.31 18.75
N ILE A 121 12.23 -17.64 18.45
CA ILE A 121 13.58 -18.04 18.89
C ILE A 121 13.65 -18.14 20.41
N PHE A 122 13.14 -17.14 21.13
CA PHE A 122 13.07 -17.17 22.60
C PHE A 122 12.23 -18.35 23.12
N SER A 123 11.13 -18.68 22.45
CA SER A 123 10.33 -19.87 22.79
C SER A 123 11.10 -21.18 22.57
N LEU A 124 11.96 -21.28 21.55
CA LEU A 124 12.78 -22.47 21.33
C LEU A 124 13.82 -22.69 22.44
N PHE A 125 14.47 -21.62 22.92
CA PHE A 125 15.40 -21.70 24.05
C PHE A 125 14.70 -22.09 25.37
N LEU A 126 13.39 -21.92 25.47
CA LEU A 126 12.64 -22.23 26.68
C LEU A 126 12.52 -23.75 26.92
N PHE A 127 12.49 -24.57 25.87
CA PHE A 127 12.42 -26.03 25.98
C PHE A 127 13.56 -26.65 26.80
N PRO A 128 14.84 -26.48 26.42
CA PRO A 128 15.94 -27.05 27.20
C PRO A 128 16.05 -26.43 28.59
N TYR A 129 15.67 -25.16 28.75
CA TYR A 129 15.69 -24.49 30.04
C TYR A 129 14.68 -25.08 31.03
N LEU A 130 13.43 -25.28 30.61
CA LEU A 130 12.38 -25.86 31.46
C LEU A 130 12.67 -27.33 31.80
N ASP A 131 13.18 -28.10 30.84
CA ASP A 131 13.62 -29.47 31.08
C ASP A 131 14.76 -29.53 32.13
N TRP A 132 15.77 -28.67 31.99
CA TRP A 132 16.90 -28.59 32.92
C TRP A 132 16.46 -28.27 34.36
N ILE A 133 15.55 -27.30 34.53
CA ILE A 133 15.03 -26.96 35.86
C ILE A 133 14.22 -28.12 36.44
N TYR A 134 13.38 -28.77 35.64
CA TYR A 134 12.54 -29.88 36.10
C TYR A 134 13.37 -31.05 36.66
N GLN A 135 14.50 -31.34 36.00
CA GLN A 135 15.40 -32.43 36.37
C GLN A 135 16.26 -32.11 37.61
N LYS A 136 16.59 -30.85 37.87
CA LYS A 136 17.36 -30.45 39.08
C LYS A 136 16.55 -30.67 40.36
N VAL A 137 17.22 -31.18 41.41
CA VAL A 137 16.61 -31.51 42.72
C VAL A 137 16.45 -30.27 43.58
N GLU A 138 17.43 -29.37 43.56
CA GLU A 138 17.42 -28.07 44.24
C GLU A 138 17.58 -26.99 43.19
N TYR A 139 16.53 -26.19 43.02
CA TYR A 139 16.52 -25.09 42.09
C TYR A 139 16.04 -23.82 42.80
N ASN A 140 16.77 -22.72 42.61
CA ASN A 140 16.47 -21.45 43.27
C ASN A 140 15.21 -20.80 42.69
N GLN A 141 14.11 -20.87 43.44
CA GLN A 141 12.80 -20.35 43.04
C GLN A 141 12.82 -18.87 42.60
N LYS A 142 13.72 -18.05 43.14
CA LYS A 142 13.90 -16.64 42.75
C LYS A 142 14.44 -16.52 41.32
N VAL A 143 15.36 -17.40 40.94
CA VAL A 143 15.95 -17.43 39.59
C VAL A 143 14.93 -17.89 38.55
N SER A 144 13.98 -18.80 38.87
CA SER A 144 13.00 -19.29 37.86
C SER A 144 11.98 -18.24 37.54
N ARG A 145 11.53 -17.50 38.55
CA ARG A 145 10.64 -16.38 38.32
C ARG A 145 11.28 -15.35 37.41
N ILE A 146 12.56 -15.01 37.65
CA ILE A 146 13.30 -14.07 36.80
C ILE A 146 13.41 -14.60 35.36
N VAL A 147 13.75 -15.86 35.15
CA VAL A 147 13.90 -16.37 33.78
C VAL A 147 12.56 -16.56 33.07
N VAL A 148 11.49 -16.97 33.76
CA VAL A 148 10.14 -16.99 33.18
C VAL A 148 9.69 -15.59 32.78
N ILE A 149 10.00 -14.56 33.60
CA ILE A 149 9.73 -13.15 33.26
C ILE A 149 10.56 -12.71 32.04
N ILE A 150 11.85 -13.04 31.99
CA ILE A 150 12.72 -12.72 30.85
C ILE A 150 12.20 -13.40 29.58
N VAL A 151 11.70 -14.63 29.68
CA VAL A 151 11.19 -15.37 28.53
C VAL A 151 9.85 -14.80 28.08
N LEU A 152 8.93 -14.48 28.99
CA LEU A 152 7.67 -13.82 28.66
C LEU A 152 7.91 -12.43 28.06
N ALA A 153 8.89 -11.69 28.57
CA ALA A 153 9.34 -10.44 27.97
C ALA A 153 9.96 -10.67 26.59
N GLY A 154 10.77 -11.71 26.41
CA GLY A 154 11.36 -12.09 25.12
C GLY A 154 10.34 -12.57 24.08
N THR A 155 9.20 -13.14 24.51
CA THR A 155 8.13 -13.57 23.59
C THR A 155 7.14 -12.46 23.25
N LEU A 156 6.98 -11.45 24.10
CA LEU A 156 6.03 -10.33 23.89
C LEU A 156 6.70 -9.05 23.37
N SER A 157 7.95 -8.79 23.75
CA SER A 157 8.68 -7.58 23.33
C SER A 157 8.84 -7.44 21.82
N PRO A 158 8.99 -8.49 21.01
CA PRO A 158 9.17 -8.30 19.57
C PRO A 158 7.89 -7.85 18.87
N PHE A 159 6.71 -8.28 19.35
CA PHE A 159 5.42 -7.78 18.85
C PHE A 159 5.24 -6.28 19.13
N LEU A 160 5.61 -5.82 20.32
CA LEU A 160 5.64 -4.39 20.62
C LEU A 160 6.71 -3.66 19.79
N GLY A 161 7.85 -4.33 19.57
CA GLY A 161 8.97 -3.81 18.79
C GLY A 161 8.62 -3.57 17.32
N SER A 162 7.90 -4.49 16.67
CA SER A 162 7.50 -4.34 15.25
C SER A 162 6.45 -3.27 15.03
N GLU A 163 5.49 -3.15 15.96
CA GLU A 163 4.49 -2.09 15.95
C GLU A 163 5.15 -0.72 16.15
N ILE A 164 6.05 -0.60 17.14
CA ILE A 164 6.84 0.61 17.37
C ILE A 164 7.72 0.92 16.16
N GLN A 165 8.39 -0.07 15.57
CA GLN A 165 9.26 0.13 14.40
C GLN A 165 8.46 0.59 13.18
N THR A 166 7.27 0.02 12.96
CA THR A 166 6.36 0.43 11.89
C THR A 166 5.86 1.86 12.12
N TYR A 167 5.45 2.17 13.35
CA TYR A 167 5.03 3.51 13.76
C TYR A 167 6.14 4.54 13.55
N LEU A 168 7.35 4.28 14.05
CA LEU A 168 8.51 5.15 13.87
C LEU A 168 8.88 5.33 12.40
N ARG A 169 8.85 4.25 11.61
CA ARG A 169 9.12 4.32 10.17
C ARG A 169 8.08 5.16 9.43
N ASN A 170 6.80 5.00 9.77
CA ASN A 170 5.72 5.78 9.16
C ASN A 170 5.81 7.25 9.54
N ASN A 171 6.11 7.56 10.81
CA ASN A 171 6.37 8.93 11.26
C ASN A 171 7.56 9.54 10.53
N ALA A 172 8.65 8.79 10.35
CA ALA A 172 9.83 9.27 9.61
C ALA A 172 9.50 9.59 8.14
N LYS A 173 8.58 8.86 7.50
CA LYS A 173 8.10 9.18 6.15
C LYS A 173 7.32 10.50 6.14
N VAL A 174 6.36 10.64 7.06
CA VAL A 174 5.57 11.88 7.22
C VAL A 174 6.51 13.07 7.43
N GLN A 175 7.48 12.94 8.35
CA GLN A 175 8.47 13.99 8.63
C GLN A 175 9.31 14.37 7.41
N GLN A 176 9.85 13.39 6.67
CA GLN A 176 10.63 13.70 5.46
C GLN A 176 9.81 14.43 4.38
N LEU A 177 8.54 14.04 4.20
CA LEU A 177 7.66 14.73 3.28
C LEU A 177 7.28 16.12 3.79
N GLN A 178 7.07 16.27 5.09
CA GLN A 178 6.80 17.55 5.76
C GLN A 178 7.98 18.51 5.60
N GLU A 179 9.22 18.05 5.82
CA GLU A 179 10.45 18.80 5.61
C GLU A 179 10.61 19.23 4.14
N PHE A 180 10.27 18.34 3.20
CA PHE A 180 10.28 18.66 1.78
C PHE A 180 9.32 19.81 1.43
N TYR A 181 8.09 19.80 1.95
CA TYR A 181 7.13 20.90 1.76
C TYR A 181 7.59 22.19 2.48
N HIS A 182 8.05 22.09 3.73
CA HIS A 182 8.56 23.25 4.48
C HIS A 182 9.78 23.89 3.80
N SER A 183 10.67 23.11 3.17
CA SER A 183 11.81 23.65 2.41
C SER A 183 11.41 24.49 1.20
N ARG A 184 10.12 24.50 0.85
CA ARG A 184 9.51 25.28 -0.25
C ARG A 184 8.50 26.30 0.28
N ASP A 185 8.55 26.62 1.58
CA ASP A 185 7.62 27.54 2.25
C ASP A 185 6.15 27.09 2.20
N LEU A 186 5.91 25.78 2.08
CA LEU A 186 4.58 25.17 2.08
C LEU A 186 4.32 24.50 3.44
N ASN A 187 3.21 24.89 4.08
CA ASN A 187 2.82 24.44 5.42
C ASN A 187 1.56 23.57 5.38
N TYR A 188 1.60 22.49 4.59
CA TYR A 188 0.48 21.56 4.51
C TYR A 188 0.45 20.61 5.71
N GLU A 189 -0.74 20.14 6.07
CA GLU A 189 -0.91 19.05 7.03
C GLU A 189 -0.88 17.72 6.29
N LEU A 190 -0.05 16.78 6.77
CA LEU A 190 0.18 15.50 6.09
C LEU A 190 -0.29 14.32 6.95
N THR A 191 -1.10 13.46 6.36
CA THR A 191 -1.51 12.19 6.98
C THR A 191 -1.19 11.01 6.07
N LEU A 192 -0.35 10.08 6.54
CA LEU A 192 -0.10 8.83 5.83
C LEU A 192 -1.35 7.93 5.89
N LYS A 193 -1.92 7.58 4.73
CA LYS A 193 -3.09 6.67 4.65
C LYS A 193 -2.70 5.23 4.42
N SER A 194 -1.74 5.00 3.55
CA SER A 194 -1.24 3.66 3.27
C SER A 194 0.21 3.72 2.81
N SER A 195 0.90 2.59 2.97
CA SER A 195 2.21 2.41 2.36
C SER A 195 2.37 0.99 1.87
N TYR A 196 2.98 0.82 0.71
CA TYR A 196 3.27 -0.48 0.13
C TYR A 196 4.72 -0.54 -0.35
N TYR A 197 5.26 -1.75 -0.40
CA TYR A 197 6.58 -1.99 -0.97
C TYR A 197 6.48 -2.04 -2.48
N ASP A 198 7.28 -1.22 -3.14
CA ASP A 198 7.45 -1.22 -4.59
C ASP A 198 8.63 -2.14 -4.99
N SER A 199 9.63 -2.26 -4.11
CA SER A 199 10.70 -3.27 -4.19
C SER A 199 11.30 -3.55 -2.81
N ASN A 200 12.27 -4.46 -2.71
CA ASN A 200 12.99 -4.75 -1.46
C ASN A 200 13.70 -3.51 -0.86
N ILE A 201 13.97 -2.49 -1.68
CA ILE A 201 14.68 -1.27 -1.27
C ILE A 201 13.85 0.00 -1.45
N SER A 202 12.63 -0.11 -1.99
CA SER A 202 11.76 1.03 -2.25
C SER A 202 10.34 0.80 -1.79
N ASP A 203 9.76 1.84 -1.23
CA ASP A 203 8.42 1.86 -0.70
C ASP A 203 7.71 3.15 -1.09
N VAL A 204 6.42 3.05 -1.34
CA VAL A 204 5.57 4.17 -1.73
C VAL A 204 4.57 4.41 -0.59
N GLY A 205 4.52 5.65 -0.11
CA GLY A 205 3.48 6.12 0.79
C GLY A 205 2.44 6.92 0.03
N VAL A 206 1.17 6.71 0.35
CA VAL A 206 0.05 7.53 -0.11
C VAL A 206 -0.37 8.42 1.06
N PHE A 207 -0.32 9.72 0.83
CA PHE A 207 -0.58 10.75 1.84
C PHE A 207 -1.82 11.54 1.46
N ASP A 208 -2.63 11.84 2.45
CA ASP A 208 -3.57 12.94 2.38
C ASP A 208 -2.80 14.22 2.75
N VAL A 209 -2.78 15.17 1.82
CA VAL A 209 -2.26 16.52 2.02
C VAL A 209 -3.46 17.43 2.22
N PHE A 210 -3.54 18.06 3.37
CA PHE A 210 -4.62 18.96 3.73
C PHE A 210 -4.15 20.40 3.68
N ASP A 211 -4.94 21.25 3.03
CA ASP A 211 -4.80 22.69 3.07
C ASP A 211 -6.19 23.35 3.15
N LYS A 212 -6.39 24.21 4.15
CA LYS A 212 -7.58 25.07 4.30
C LYS A 212 -8.94 24.38 4.05
N GLY A 213 -9.13 23.15 4.51
CA GLY A 213 -10.41 22.43 4.37
C GLY A 213 -10.49 21.47 3.19
N VAL A 214 -9.49 21.46 2.31
CA VAL A 214 -9.44 20.58 1.14
C VAL A 214 -8.31 19.55 1.30
N THR A 215 -8.61 18.30 0.96
CA THR A 215 -7.65 17.19 1.04
C THR A 215 -7.35 16.64 -0.35
N ILE A 216 -6.07 16.55 -0.71
CA ILE A 216 -5.59 15.96 -1.96
C ILE A 216 -4.68 14.77 -1.66
N LYS A 217 -4.83 13.69 -2.41
CA LYS A 217 -3.99 12.50 -2.27
C LYS A 217 -2.73 12.62 -3.11
N VAL A 218 -1.58 12.39 -2.50
CA VAL A 218 -0.28 12.40 -3.18
C VAL A 218 0.51 11.12 -2.91
N GLY A 219 1.30 10.70 -3.88
CA GLY A 219 2.27 9.62 -3.72
C GLY A 219 3.64 10.17 -3.32
N ALA A 220 4.36 9.46 -2.47
CA ALA A 220 5.76 9.72 -2.19
C ALA A 220 6.55 8.41 -2.17
N LYS A 221 7.62 8.34 -2.96
CA LYS A 221 8.48 7.16 -3.07
C LYS A 221 9.77 7.38 -2.29
N TYR A 222 10.06 6.40 -1.45
CA TYR A 222 11.24 6.32 -0.61
C TYR A 222 12.14 5.22 -1.17
N THR A 223 13.44 5.46 -1.19
CA THR A 223 14.45 4.46 -1.56
C THR A 223 15.49 4.41 -0.47
N ARG A 224 15.73 3.22 0.09
CA ARG A 224 16.55 3.03 1.29
C ARG A 224 16.11 3.97 2.42
N GLN A 225 14.80 4.07 2.65
CA GLN A 225 14.14 4.91 3.67
C GLN A 225 14.34 6.42 3.50
N LYS A 226 14.90 6.88 2.38
CA LYS A 226 15.03 8.31 2.05
C LYS A 226 14.03 8.70 0.99
N LEU A 227 13.33 9.82 1.19
CA LEU A 227 12.43 10.39 0.19
C LEU A 227 13.21 10.73 -1.09
N LYS A 228 12.70 10.27 -2.24
CA LYS A 228 13.33 10.48 -3.55
C LYS A 228 12.41 11.08 -4.58
N TYR A 229 11.13 10.74 -4.50
CA TYR A 229 10.16 11.20 -5.46
C TYR A 229 8.85 11.55 -4.76
N VAL A 230 8.20 12.62 -5.22
CA VAL A 230 6.91 13.07 -4.68
C VAL A 230 6.00 13.44 -5.85
N THR A 231 4.72 13.09 -5.77
CA THR A 231 3.66 13.75 -6.54
C THR A 231 3.49 15.15 -5.94
N PHE A 232 4.38 16.06 -6.34
CA PHE A 232 4.49 17.38 -5.73
C PHE A 232 3.30 18.25 -6.12
N ILE A 233 2.67 18.85 -5.11
CA ILE A 233 1.55 19.77 -5.29
C ILE A 233 1.90 21.16 -4.76
N ASP A 234 1.93 22.14 -5.64
CA ASP A 234 2.00 23.57 -5.36
C ASP A 234 1.27 24.35 -6.48
N GLN A 235 1.57 25.63 -6.65
CA GLN A 235 0.92 26.45 -7.69
C GLN A 235 1.44 26.15 -9.11
N ASP A 236 2.68 25.65 -9.22
CA ASP A 236 3.38 25.39 -10.47
C ASP A 236 3.41 23.88 -10.83
N TYR A 237 3.16 23.01 -9.85
CA TYR A 237 3.19 21.56 -9.90
C TYR A 237 1.91 20.98 -9.27
N GLY A 238 1.41 19.86 -9.78
CA GLY A 238 0.24 19.21 -9.18
C GLY A 238 -1.11 19.54 -9.82
N LEU A 239 -1.13 20.28 -10.94
CA LEU A 239 -2.31 20.49 -11.79
C LEU A 239 -3.10 19.21 -12.06
N LYS A 240 -2.39 18.10 -12.32
CA LYS A 240 -2.98 16.77 -12.51
C LYS A 240 -3.83 16.33 -11.31
N GLU A 241 -3.35 16.56 -10.09
CA GLU A 241 -4.09 16.18 -8.87
C GLU A 241 -5.27 17.13 -8.62
N PHE A 242 -5.16 18.42 -8.96
CA PHE A 242 -6.30 19.33 -8.94
C PHE A 242 -7.39 18.94 -9.95
N ILE A 243 -7.03 18.56 -11.17
CA ILE A 243 -7.99 18.09 -12.18
C ILE A 243 -8.65 16.78 -11.74
N LYS A 244 -7.88 15.82 -11.20
CA LYS A 244 -8.46 14.59 -10.64
C LYS A 244 -9.45 14.86 -9.51
N ASN A 245 -9.12 15.83 -8.65
CA ASN A 245 -10.02 16.29 -7.59
C ASN A 245 -11.32 16.87 -8.19
N ALA A 246 -11.22 17.72 -9.21
CA ALA A 246 -12.39 18.28 -9.91
C ALA A 246 -13.25 17.20 -10.60
N VAL A 247 -12.61 16.22 -11.24
CA VAL A 247 -13.28 15.07 -11.90
C VAL A 247 -13.98 14.14 -10.89
N SER A 248 -13.59 14.18 -9.62
CA SER A 248 -14.24 13.42 -8.54
C SER A 248 -15.36 14.18 -7.83
N SER A 249 -15.68 15.40 -8.27
CA SER A 249 -16.67 16.27 -7.63
C SER A 249 -18.12 15.96 -8.03
N ASP A 250 -19.08 16.47 -7.26
CA ASP A 250 -20.51 16.42 -7.60
C ASP A 250 -20.81 17.17 -8.92
N GLU A 251 -20.07 18.26 -9.21
CA GLU A 251 -20.17 18.98 -10.48
C GLU A 251 -19.85 18.05 -11.66
N ALA A 252 -18.83 17.21 -11.54
CA ALA A 252 -18.46 16.27 -12.57
C ALA A 252 -19.57 15.25 -12.85
N GLN A 253 -20.20 14.73 -11.80
CA GLN A 253 -21.32 13.79 -11.94
C GLN A 253 -22.52 14.44 -12.65
N ILE A 254 -22.81 15.71 -12.33
CA ILE A 254 -23.89 16.47 -12.97
C ILE A 254 -23.57 16.69 -14.45
N VAL A 255 -22.38 17.18 -14.78
CA VAL A 255 -22.01 17.50 -16.17
C VAL A 255 -21.98 16.23 -17.05
N LEU A 256 -21.48 15.11 -16.52
CA LEU A 256 -21.50 13.83 -17.24
C LEU A 256 -22.95 13.34 -17.47
N LYS A 257 -23.81 13.46 -16.46
CA LYS A 257 -25.23 13.09 -16.57
C LYS A 257 -25.96 13.96 -17.60
N ASP A 258 -25.73 15.27 -17.59
CA ASP A 258 -26.32 16.19 -18.55
C ASP A 258 -25.90 15.84 -19.99
N PHE A 259 -24.62 15.53 -20.19
CA PHE A 259 -24.13 15.09 -21.49
C PHE A 259 -24.79 13.79 -21.95
N LYS A 260 -24.87 12.79 -21.06
CA LYS A 260 -25.53 11.52 -21.34
C LYS A 260 -27.01 11.73 -21.69
N SER A 261 -27.74 12.54 -20.93
CA SER A 261 -29.16 12.83 -21.15
C SER A 261 -29.40 13.47 -22.53
N VAL A 262 -28.56 14.41 -22.95
CA VAL A 262 -28.67 15.05 -24.28
C VAL A 262 -28.54 14.03 -25.41
N VAL A 263 -27.60 13.08 -25.28
CA VAL A 263 -27.39 12.03 -26.28
C VAL A 263 -28.54 11.01 -26.27
N GLU A 264 -28.98 10.57 -25.09
CA GLU A 264 -30.12 9.64 -24.94
C GLU A 264 -31.42 10.22 -25.49
N ASP A 265 -31.68 11.52 -25.27
CA ASP A 265 -32.85 12.20 -25.79
C ASP A 265 -32.83 12.28 -27.33
N ALA A 266 -31.66 12.48 -27.93
CA ALA A 266 -31.51 12.47 -29.39
C ALA A 266 -31.77 11.07 -29.97
N ILE A 267 -31.21 10.02 -29.35
CA ILE A 267 -31.46 8.61 -29.70
C ILE A 267 -32.97 8.30 -29.67
N LYS A 268 -33.64 8.70 -28.58
CA LYS A 268 -35.08 8.48 -28.39
C LYS A 268 -35.91 9.23 -29.42
N LYS A 269 -35.59 10.49 -29.71
CA LYS A 269 -36.29 11.30 -30.73
C LYS A 269 -36.17 10.71 -32.13
N LYS A 270 -35.03 10.08 -32.44
CA LYS A 270 -34.78 9.42 -33.73
C LYS A 270 -35.32 7.99 -33.80
N GLY A 271 -35.73 7.41 -32.67
CA GLY A 271 -36.23 6.04 -32.59
C GLY A 271 -35.14 4.98 -32.77
N TYR A 272 -33.89 5.32 -32.44
CA TYR A 272 -32.78 4.37 -32.53
C TYR A 272 -32.73 3.47 -31.29
N ASP A 273 -32.39 2.20 -31.50
CA ASP A 273 -32.07 1.25 -30.44
C ASP A 273 -30.56 1.28 -30.18
N LEU A 274 -30.13 2.31 -29.44
CA LEU A 274 -28.72 2.54 -29.08
C LEU A 274 -28.58 2.68 -27.57
N SER A 275 -27.54 2.07 -27.02
CA SER A 275 -27.17 2.22 -25.60
C SER A 275 -25.99 3.18 -25.46
N VAL A 276 -26.02 4.03 -24.42
CA VAL A 276 -24.98 5.01 -24.10
C VAL A 276 -24.18 4.54 -22.88
N PHE A 277 -22.87 4.41 -23.07
CA PHE A 277 -21.91 3.96 -22.07
C PHE A 277 -20.90 5.06 -21.77
N ASP A 278 -20.44 5.11 -20.52
CA ASP A 278 -19.25 5.89 -20.18
C ASP A 278 -18.03 5.16 -20.78
N ALA A 279 -17.08 5.91 -21.33
CA ALA A 279 -15.87 5.27 -21.86
C ALA A 279 -14.96 4.82 -20.71
N GLU A 280 -14.64 3.51 -20.66
CA GLU A 280 -13.82 2.89 -19.61
C GLU A 280 -12.30 2.98 -19.82
N ASP A 281 -11.84 3.67 -20.87
CA ASP A 281 -10.44 3.55 -21.28
C ASP A 281 -9.56 4.62 -20.61
N GLN A 282 -9.21 4.41 -19.34
CA GLN A 282 -7.90 4.68 -18.75
C GLN A 282 -7.85 4.24 -17.27
N PRO A 283 -6.75 3.65 -16.78
CA PRO A 283 -6.64 3.13 -15.41
C PRO A 283 -6.72 4.18 -14.28
N LEU A 284 -6.91 5.47 -14.60
CA LEU A 284 -6.84 6.59 -13.65
C LEU A 284 -7.85 7.72 -13.90
N ALA A 285 -8.83 7.54 -14.80
CA ALA A 285 -9.87 8.53 -15.03
C ALA A 285 -11.22 7.98 -14.55
N SER A 286 -11.99 8.80 -13.82
CA SER A 286 -13.39 8.51 -13.56
C SER A 286 -14.08 8.18 -14.89
N PRO A 287 -14.94 7.16 -14.96
CA PRO A 287 -15.65 6.80 -16.19
C PRO A 287 -16.24 8.03 -16.88
N GLY A 288 -16.00 8.16 -18.18
CA GLY A 288 -16.54 9.28 -18.97
C GLY A 288 -15.66 10.53 -19.04
N PHE A 289 -14.50 10.56 -18.40
CA PHE A 289 -13.55 11.69 -18.49
C PHE A 289 -12.20 11.27 -19.09
N GLN A 290 -11.61 12.13 -19.90
CA GLN A 290 -10.24 11.99 -20.37
C GLN A 290 -9.47 13.27 -20.11
N ILE A 291 -8.44 13.19 -19.25
CA ILE A 291 -7.57 14.32 -18.94
C ILE A 291 -6.48 14.44 -20.00
N SER A 292 -6.14 15.66 -20.42
CA SER A 292 -5.11 15.91 -21.42
C SER A 292 -3.72 15.64 -20.85
N ARG A 293 -2.89 14.99 -21.65
CA ARG A 293 -1.49 14.68 -21.43
C ARG A 293 -0.51 15.80 -21.75
N SER A 294 -0.96 16.85 -22.40
CA SER A 294 -0.15 17.99 -22.81
C SER A 294 -0.60 19.29 -22.18
N PHE A 295 -1.71 19.32 -21.44
CA PHE A 295 -2.26 20.53 -20.84
C PHE A 295 -1.29 21.24 -19.92
N ARG A 296 -1.25 22.56 -20.09
CA ARG A 296 -0.36 23.48 -19.39
C ARG A 296 -1.22 24.50 -18.66
N ILE A 297 -0.77 24.94 -17.48
CA ILE A 297 -1.49 25.99 -16.74
C ILE A 297 -1.54 27.24 -17.62
N THR A 298 -2.74 27.64 -18.03
CA THR A 298 -2.97 28.84 -18.83
C THR A 298 -3.09 30.08 -17.95
N SER A 299 -2.94 31.26 -18.57
CA SER A 299 -3.20 32.54 -17.91
C SER A 299 -4.61 32.64 -17.30
N PHE A 300 -5.63 32.05 -17.95
CA PHE A 300 -7.01 32.01 -17.43
C PHE A 300 -7.11 31.20 -16.13
N ILE A 301 -6.50 30.01 -16.08
CA ILE A 301 -6.47 29.16 -14.89
C ILE A 301 -5.74 29.87 -13.73
N LYS A 302 -4.64 30.57 -14.01
CA LYS A 302 -3.92 31.38 -13.01
C LYS A 302 -4.78 32.50 -12.45
N GLU A 303 -5.48 33.23 -13.31
CA GLU A 303 -6.37 34.31 -12.88
C GLU A 303 -7.51 33.78 -12.01
N LYS A 304 -8.12 32.65 -12.40
CA LYS A 304 -9.15 31.97 -11.59
C LYS A 304 -8.62 31.53 -10.23
N ALA A 305 -7.43 30.92 -10.18
CA ALA A 305 -6.79 30.56 -8.92
C ALA A 305 -6.56 31.80 -8.04
N ALA A 306 -6.05 32.89 -8.59
CA ALA A 306 -5.83 34.14 -7.85
C ALA A 306 -7.14 34.75 -7.34
N GLN A 307 -8.24 34.68 -8.11
CA GLN A 307 -9.57 35.10 -7.64
C GLN A 307 -10.05 34.22 -6.48
N ASN A 308 -9.89 32.90 -6.59
CA ASN A 308 -10.22 31.93 -5.54
C ASN A 308 -9.38 32.13 -4.27
N GLN A 309 -8.09 32.43 -4.41
CA GLN A 309 -7.19 32.73 -3.29
C GLN A 309 -7.63 33.97 -2.49
N ASN A 310 -8.26 34.95 -3.16
CA ASN A 310 -8.79 36.16 -2.53
C ASN A 310 -10.27 36.02 -2.10
N SER A 311 -10.86 34.83 -2.23
CA SER A 311 -12.23 34.54 -1.81
C SER A 311 -12.39 34.63 -0.29
N SER A 312 -13.58 34.98 0.18
CA SER A 312 -13.94 34.91 1.61
C SER A 312 -14.13 33.48 2.14
N SER A 313 -14.34 32.49 1.25
CA SER A 313 -14.42 31.08 1.62
C SER A 313 -13.02 30.50 1.77
N ILE A 314 -12.72 29.97 2.96
CA ILE A 314 -11.41 29.39 3.31
C ILE A 314 -11.06 28.21 2.39
N GLU A 315 -12.02 27.33 2.11
CA GLU A 315 -11.87 26.17 1.22
C GLU A 315 -11.49 26.60 -0.20
N LYS A 316 -12.04 27.73 -0.68
CA LYS A 316 -11.67 28.27 -1.98
C LYS A 316 -10.24 28.77 -2.06
N GLN A 317 -9.61 29.09 -0.92
CA GLN A 317 -8.23 29.54 -0.91
C GLN A 317 -7.22 28.40 -0.87
N ALA A 318 -7.67 27.15 -0.71
CA ALA A 318 -6.81 25.99 -0.59
C ALA A 318 -5.91 25.81 -1.83
N PHE A 319 -4.66 25.41 -1.58
CA PHE A 319 -3.62 25.21 -2.58
C PHE A 319 -3.44 26.42 -3.50
N GLY A 320 -3.47 27.63 -2.93
CA GLY A 320 -3.37 28.88 -3.71
C GLY A 320 -4.60 29.16 -4.60
N GLY A 321 -5.74 28.53 -4.31
CA GLY A 321 -6.98 28.70 -5.07
C GLY A 321 -7.16 27.73 -6.25
N TYR A 322 -6.16 26.89 -6.54
CA TYR A 322 -6.21 25.91 -7.63
C TYR A 322 -7.16 24.76 -7.36
N ALA A 323 -7.31 24.34 -6.10
CA ALA A 323 -8.20 23.23 -5.76
C ALA A 323 -9.70 23.57 -5.91
N ALA A 324 -10.03 24.85 -6.02
CA ALA A 324 -11.41 25.34 -6.20
C ALA A 324 -11.73 25.74 -7.65
N ILE A 325 -10.85 25.44 -8.60
CA ILE A 325 -11.14 25.62 -10.03
C ILE A 325 -12.22 24.61 -10.43
N SER A 326 -13.28 25.09 -11.07
CA SER A 326 -14.42 24.26 -11.44
C SER A 326 -14.06 23.28 -12.55
N LEU A 327 -14.81 22.17 -12.64
CA LEU A 327 -14.65 21.23 -13.75
C LEU A 327 -14.91 21.95 -15.08
N LYS A 328 -15.90 22.83 -15.14
CA LYS A 328 -16.28 23.57 -16.35
C LYS A 328 -15.18 24.51 -16.83
N ASP A 329 -14.46 25.17 -15.93
CA ASP A 329 -13.30 26.00 -16.29
C ASP A 329 -12.20 25.14 -16.92
N TYR A 330 -11.93 23.95 -16.36
CA TYR A 330 -10.97 23.01 -16.94
C TYR A 330 -11.42 22.45 -18.29
N MET A 331 -12.70 22.16 -18.45
CA MET A 331 -13.27 21.72 -19.73
C MET A 331 -13.15 22.80 -20.78
N LYS A 332 -13.46 24.05 -20.45
CA LYS A 332 -13.41 25.20 -21.37
C LYS A 332 -11.99 25.44 -21.90
N GLU A 333 -10.98 25.27 -21.07
CA GLU A 333 -9.58 25.41 -21.43
C GLU A 333 -8.99 24.15 -22.10
N GLY A 334 -9.79 23.09 -22.25
CA GLY A 334 -9.37 21.83 -22.88
C GLY A 334 -8.46 20.96 -22.02
N ALA A 335 -8.40 21.20 -20.70
CA ALA A 335 -7.63 20.37 -19.77
C ALA A 335 -8.17 18.94 -19.67
N LEU A 336 -9.47 18.76 -19.92
CA LEU A 336 -10.13 17.48 -19.96
C LEU A 336 -11.30 17.50 -20.96
N ARG A 337 -11.63 16.32 -21.48
CA ARG A 337 -12.80 16.11 -22.34
C ARG A 337 -13.72 15.05 -21.77
N LEU A 338 -15.01 15.18 -22.04
CA LEU A 338 -16.00 14.14 -21.71
C LEU A 338 -16.11 13.15 -22.86
N ARG A 339 -16.24 11.86 -22.53
CA ARG A 339 -16.27 10.78 -23.52
C ARG A 339 -17.40 9.81 -23.25
N LEU A 340 -18.28 9.66 -24.24
CA LEU A 340 -19.30 8.63 -24.27
C LEU A 340 -19.01 7.62 -25.39
N ARG A 341 -19.48 6.40 -25.22
CA ARG A 341 -19.50 5.34 -26.23
C ARG A 341 -20.94 4.94 -26.53
N LEU A 342 -21.24 4.69 -27.79
CA LEU A 342 -22.51 4.13 -28.23
C LEU A 342 -22.31 2.65 -28.58
N SER A 343 -23.37 1.86 -28.47
CA SER A 343 -23.37 0.44 -28.90
C SER A 343 -23.05 0.27 -30.39
N GLU A 344 -23.40 1.25 -31.22
CA GLU A 344 -23.04 1.29 -32.65
C GLU A 344 -22.62 2.72 -33.03
N SER A 345 -21.45 2.85 -33.65
CA SER A 345 -20.80 4.16 -33.83
C SER A 345 -21.44 5.05 -34.89
N ASP A 346 -22.00 4.45 -35.94
CA ASP A 346 -22.29 5.18 -37.19
C ASP A 346 -23.78 5.55 -37.33
N LYS A 347 -24.62 5.17 -36.36
CA LYS A 347 -26.08 5.34 -36.44
C LYS A 347 -26.56 6.74 -36.03
N LEU A 348 -25.88 7.38 -35.08
CA LEU A 348 -26.25 8.71 -34.59
C LEU A 348 -25.21 9.72 -35.04
N LYS A 349 -25.60 10.65 -35.90
CA LYS A 349 -24.70 11.73 -36.32
C LYS A 349 -24.75 12.88 -35.32
N LEU A 350 -23.64 13.61 -35.16
CA LEU A 350 -23.60 14.79 -34.29
C LEU A 350 -24.64 15.87 -34.68
N GLU A 351 -24.98 15.98 -35.97
CA GLU A 351 -26.02 16.91 -36.49
C GLU A 351 -27.44 16.60 -35.98
N ASP A 352 -27.67 15.38 -35.49
CA ASP A 352 -28.97 14.95 -34.95
C ASP A 352 -29.16 15.32 -33.47
N ILE A 353 -28.13 15.89 -32.82
CA ILE A 353 -28.09 16.15 -31.39
C ILE A 353 -28.09 17.66 -31.13
N ASP A 354 -28.96 18.10 -30.21
CA ASP A 354 -28.98 19.49 -29.75
C ASP A 354 -28.07 19.67 -28.53
N PHE A 355 -26.86 20.17 -28.77
CA PHE A 355 -25.86 20.41 -27.73
C PHE A 355 -26.02 21.76 -27.01
N SER A 356 -27.05 22.56 -27.32
CA SER A 356 -27.20 23.92 -26.76
C SER A 356 -27.37 23.97 -25.23
N GLY A 357 -27.79 22.85 -24.63
CA GLY A 357 -27.91 22.68 -23.18
C GLY A 357 -26.62 22.26 -22.47
N LEU A 358 -25.55 21.94 -23.21
CA LEU A 358 -24.27 21.56 -22.62
C LEU A 358 -23.45 22.78 -22.16
N SER A 359 -22.56 22.55 -21.21
CA SER A 359 -21.58 23.56 -20.80
C SER A 359 -20.51 23.73 -21.88
N ASP A 360 -19.85 24.89 -21.89
CA ASP A 360 -18.70 25.08 -22.78
C ASP A 360 -17.60 24.06 -22.45
N GLY A 361 -17.01 23.46 -23.49
CA GLY A 361 -15.97 22.47 -23.29
C GLY A 361 -15.79 21.48 -24.42
N HIS A 362 -15.00 20.45 -24.13
CA HIS A 362 -14.52 19.46 -25.08
C HIS A 362 -15.26 18.14 -24.86
N TYR A 363 -15.84 17.59 -25.93
CA TYR A 363 -16.72 16.42 -25.87
C TYR A 363 -16.39 15.42 -26.98
N MET A 364 -16.62 14.14 -26.70
CA MET A 364 -16.41 13.08 -27.68
C MET A 364 -17.48 11.99 -27.55
N ILE A 365 -18.05 11.59 -28.66
CA ILE A 365 -18.94 10.43 -28.77
C ILE A 365 -18.26 9.45 -29.71
N ASN A 366 -17.91 8.25 -29.23
CA ASN A 366 -17.08 7.29 -29.96
C ASN A 366 -15.74 7.91 -30.40
N ASN A 367 -15.65 8.26 -31.69
CA ASN A 367 -14.49 8.90 -32.33
C ASN A 367 -14.79 10.33 -32.80
N ASP A 368 -16.03 10.79 -32.72
CA ASP A 368 -16.42 12.12 -33.16
C ASP A 368 -16.14 13.13 -32.05
N TYR A 369 -15.15 13.98 -32.28
CA TYR A 369 -14.70 15.01 -31.36
C TYR A 369 -15.29 16.37 -31.75
N PHE A 370 -15.82 17.08 -30.77
CA PHE A 370 -16.42 18.39 -30.97
C PHE A 370 -16.24 19.28 -29.74
N ILE A 371 -16.30 20.58 -29.98
CA ILE A 371 -16.17 21.62 -28.96
C ILE A 371 -17.50 22.36 -28.88
N VAL A 372 -18.04 22.49 -27.67
CA VAL A 372 -19.19 23.36 -27.39
C VAL A 372 -18.67 24.69 -26.86
N ASN A 373 -19.09 25.79 -27.47
CA ASN A 373 -18.76 27.13 -27.03
C ASN A 373 -19.93 28.06 -27.31
N ASN A 374 -20.40 28.78 -26.28
CA ASN A 374 -21.55 29.68 -26.37
C ASN A 374 -22.79 29.01 -26.98
N ARG A 375 -23.07 27.77 -26.57
CA ARG A 375 -24.20 26.93 -27.03
C ARG A 375 -24.15 26.50 -28.50
N MET A 376 -23.09 26.84 -29.21
CA MET A 376 -22.80 26.34 -30.55
C MET A 376 -21.78 25.22 -30.45
N TYR A 377 -21.84 24.23 -31.35
CA TYR A 377 -20.81 23.20 -31.43
C TYR A 377 -20.04 23.30 -32.74
N THR A 378 -18.77 22.94 -32.70
CA THR A 378 -17.91 22.83 -33.89
C THR A 378 -17.29 21.44 -33.89
N ILE A 379 -17.47 20.73 -35.01
CA ILE A 379 -16.81 19.45 -35.24
C ILE A 379 -15.34 19.72 -35.51
N VAL A 380 -14.49 18.91 -34.91
CA VAL A 380 -13.05 19.00 -35.13
C VAL A 380 -12.65 17.86 -36.06
N GLU A 381 -12.47 18.18 -37.34
CA GLU A 381 -12.07 17.21 -38.37
C GLU A 381 -10.59 16.84 -38.21
N ASP A 382 -10.33 15.54 -38.09
CA ASP A 382 -9.02 14.89 -38.18
C ASP A 382 -7.88 15.51 -37.35
N GLU A 383 -7.73 15.05 -36.11
CA GLU A 383 -6.40 14.85 -35.49
C GLU A 383 -6.59 13.94 -34.27
N GLY A 384 -6.09 12.71 -34.35
CA GLY A 384 -6.21 11.67 -33.31
C GLY A 384 -5.61 12.02 -31.94
N ASP A 385 -5.12 13.24 -31.74
CA ASP A 385 -4.53 13.72 -30.51
C ASP A 385 -5.28 14.95 -29.99
N PHE A 386 -6.19 14.71 -29.04
CA PHE A 386 -6.67 15.70 -28.05
C PHE A 386 -5.54 16.59 -27.51
N GLU A 387 -4.32 16.06 -27.53
CA GLU A 387 -3.09 16.68 -27.07
C GLU A 387 -2.55 17.83 -27.94
N ASN A 388 -3.00 17.98 -29.19
CA ASN A 388 -2.47 18.99 -30.11
C ASN A 388 -3.25 20.33 -30.11
N PHE A 389 -4.44 20.36 -29.52
CA PHE A 389 -5.34 21.53 -29.57
C PHE A 389 -5.04 22.64 -28.57
N LEU A 390 -4.10 22.42 -27.64
CA LEU A 390 -3.89 23.31 -26.50
C LEU A 390 -2.83 24.37 -26.78
N LEU A 391 -3.12 25.62 -26.40
CA LEU A 391 -2.19 26.75 -26.47
C LEU A 391 -0.90 26.40 -25.72
N ARG A 392 0.20 26.28 -26.45
CA ARG A 392 1.53 25.97 -25.90
C ARG A 392 2.15 27.22 -25.25
N GLU A 393 1.75 27.55 -24.02
CA GLU A 393 2.55 28.43 -23.17
C GLU A 393 3.79 27.67 -22.62
N SER A 394 4.82 28.40 -22.17
CA SER A 394 6.17 27.89 -21.88
C SER A 394 6.33 27.09 -20.56
N SER A 395 5.32 26.35 -20.10
CA SER A 395 5.43 25.51 -18.90
C SER A 395 5.83 24.05 -19.22
N LYS A 396 6.23 23.22 -18.25
CA LYS A 396 6.61 21.80 -18.53
C LYS A 396 5.39 20.96 -19.00
N GLN A 397 5.64 19.89 -19.76
CA GLN A 397 4.60 18.95 -20.22
C GLN A 397 4.00 18.14 -19.06
N PHE A 398 2.71 17.84 -19.16
CA PHE A 398 1.85 17.23 -18.13
C PHE A 398 2.23 15.79 -17.71
N TYR A 399 3.02 15.05 -18.51
CA TYR A 399 3.51 13.69 -18.15
C TYR A 399 5.04 13.53 -18.12
N SER A 400 5.84 14.60 -18.21
CA SER A 400 7.30 14.36 -18.25
C SER A 400 7.84 13.79 -16.93
N GLU A 401 7.15 14.01 -15.81
CA GLU A 401 7.53 13.50 -14.49
C GLU A 401 6.26 13.19 -13.66
N ASP A 402 5.78 11.94 -13.63
CA ASP A 402 4.73 11.48 -12.68
C ASP A 402 5.12 11.68 -11.20
N PHE A 403 6.39 12.03 -11.00
CA PHE A 403 7.11 12.07 -9.76
C PHE A 403 8.16 13.16 -9.86
N TYR A 404 8.00 14.25 -9.10
CA TYR A 404 9.05 15.23 -8.90
C TYR A 404 10.24 14.53 -8.27
N LYS A 405 11.35 14.42 -9.01
CA LYS A 405 12.59 13.86 -8.49
C LYS A 405 13.24 14.91 -7.60
N ILE A 406 13.40 14.56 -6.33
CA ILE A 406 14.14 15.39 -5.39
C ILE A 406 15.62 15.24 -5.75
N GLU A 407 16.15 16.17 -6.54
CA GLU A 407 17.59 16.38 -6.63
C GLU A 407 18.10 16.75 -5.24
N LYS A 408 19.25 16.18 -4.86
CA LYS A 408 19.75 16.09 -3.47
C LYS A 408 19.34 17.30 -2.60
N LEU A 409 18.52 17.04 -1.58
CA LEU A 409 18.60 17.80 -0.34
C LEU A 409 19.98 17.46 0.26
N ASP A 410 20.91 18.41 0.16
CA ASP A 410 22.24 18.29 0.78
C ASP A 410 22.15 18.26 2.31
#